data_AF-A0A7S1MVE5-F1
#
_entry.id   AF-A0A7S1MVE5-F1
#
_cell.length_a   1.000
_cell.length_b   1.000
_cell.length_c   1.000
_cell.angle_alpha   90.00
_cell.angle_beta   90.00
_cell.angle_gamma   90.00
#
_symmetry.space_group_name_H-M   'P 1'
#
loop_
_entity.id
_entity.type
_entity.pdbx_description
1 polymer ?
#
loop_
_entity_poly.entity_id
_entity_poly.type
_entity_poly.pdbx_seq_one_letter_code
_entity_poly.pdbx_strand_id
1 'polypeptide(L)'
;EQEGGGDLDGGGFGLSPRGCSCFGERSMDQFLLKYGFAHVFRGHEAQKSGVGVSKSARLTTIFSTSRDHFPADVPATCGCVLVSRGEIHPIVRSMPTHASSLLAAPTPFLQPTFVQQSVEAGDVYVAHDPHAGMYAARAA
;
A
#
# COMPACT_ATOMS: atom_id res chain seq x y z
N GLU A 1 -7.92 -0.66 9.97
CA GLU A 1 -7.39 -1.86 9.28
C GLU A 1 -8.36 -2.34 8.21
N GLN A 2 -7.91 -3.19 7.29
CA GLN A 2 -8.82 -3.86 6.34
C GLN A 2 -9.72 -4.84 7.10
N GLU A 3 -10.97 -4.99 6.67
CA GLU A 3 -11.87 -5.99 7.24
C GLU A 3 -11.34 -7.41 6.98
N GLY A 4 -11.29 -8.22 8.04
CA GLY A 4 -10.87 -9.63 7.96
C GLY A 4 -12.06 -10.59 7.91
N GLY A 5 -13.19 -10.17 7.34
CA GLY A 5 -14.45 -10.95 7.32
C GLY A 5 -15.35 -10.76 8.55
N GLY A 6 -15.21 -9.65 9.27
CA GLY A 6 -16.10 -9.27 10.37
C GLY A 6 -17.35 -8.52 9.89
N ASP A 7 -18.41 -8.53 10.68
CA ASP A 7 -19.67 -7.83 10.38
C ASP A 7 -19.46 -6.32 10.47
N LEU A 8 -19.70 -5.60 9.38
CA LEU A 8 -19.62 -4.13 9.34
C LEU A 8 -20.97 -3.52 9.74
N ASP A 9 -20.91 -2.38 10.41
CA ASP A 9 -22.09 -1.58 10.71
C ASP A 9 -22.65 -0.86 9.45
N GLY A 10 -23.78 -0.18 9.62
CA GLY A 10 -24.42 0.58 8.54
C GLY A 10 -23.58 1.75 8.01
N GLY A 11 -22.54 2.18 8.72
CA GLY A 11 -21.55 3.16 8.26
C GLY A 11 -20.41 2.54 7.46
N GLY A 12 -20.28 1.21 7.46
CA GLY A 12 -19.17 0.49 6.86
C GLY A 12 -17.95 0.36 7.77
N PHE A 13 -18.11 0.53 9.09
CA PHE A 13 -17.04 0.34 10.06
C PHE A 13 -17.23 -0.96 10.87
N GLY A 14 -16.15 -1.52 11.40
CA GLY A 14 -16.21 -2.71 12.22
C GLY A 14 -15.01 -2.87 13.13
N LEU A 15 -14.91 -4.03 13.77
CA LEU A 15 -13.74 -4.43 14.56
C LEU A 15 -12.77 -5.25 13.71
N SER A 16 -11.50 -4.93 13.79
CA SER A 16 -10.42 -5.67 13.15
C SER A 16 -9.99 -6.88 13.99
N PRO A 17 -9.25 -7.84 13.40
CA PRO A 17 -8.64 -8.94 14.16
C PRO A 17 -7.71 -8.49 15.30
N ARG A 18 -7.18 -7.26 15.25
CA ARG A 18 -6.35 -6.67 16.32
C ARG A 18 -7.15 -5.93 17.38
N GLY A 19 -8.48 -5.93 17.29
CA GLY A 19 -9.36 -5.19 18.21
C GLY A 19 -9.39 -3.68 17.96
N CYS A 20 -8.97 -3.22 16.78
CA CYS A 20 -9.03 -1.81 16.38
C CYS A 20 -10.15 -1.57 15.37
N SER A 21 -10.47 -0.32 15.05
CA SER A 21 -11.45 -0.02 14.00
C SER A 21 -10.96 -0.48 12.62
N CYS A 22 -11.81 -1.20 11.89
CA CYS A 22 -11.66 -1.52 10.48
C CYS A 22 -12.72 -0.78 9.63
N PHE A 23 -12.47 -0.68 8.32
CA PHE A 23 -13.34 0.05 7.41
C PHE A 23 -13.56 -0.70 6.10
N GLY A 24 -14.79 -0.59 5.58
CA GLY A 24 -15.27 -1.21 4.35
C GLY A 24 -15.29 -0.25 3.16
N GLU A 25 -15.86 -0.72 2.04
CA GLU A 25 -16.04 0.10 0.83
C GLU A 25 -16.93 1.32 1.10
N ARG A 26 -18.05 1.15 1.84
CA ARG A 26 -19.01 2.23 2.08
C ARG A 26 -18.41 3.43 2.82
N SER A 27 -17.69 3.19 3.90
CA SER A 27 -17.00 4.24 4.66
C SER A 27 -15.95 4.94 3.81
N MET A 28 -15.30 4.19 2.91
CA MET A 28 -14.31 4.72 1.99
C MET A 28 -14.96 5.58 0.92
N ASP A 29 -16.08 5.17 0.33
CA ASP A 29 -16.87 5.96 -0.61
C ASP A 29 -17.26 7.30 0.00
N GLN A 30 -17.78 7.28 1.22
CA GLN A 30 -18.17 8.49 1.94
C GLN A 30 -16.98 9.42 2.20
N PHE A 31 -15.84 8.86 2.60
CA PHE A 31 -14.62 9.63 2.82
C PHE A 31 -14.12 10.28 1.53
N LEU A 32 -13.97 9.49 0.46
CA LEU A 32 -13.50 9.95 -0.83
C LEU A 32 -14.41 11.04 -1.39
N LEU A 33 -15.74 10.80 -1.38
CA LEU A 33 -16.74 11.75 -1.87
C LEU A 33 -16.74 13.05 -1.04
N LYS A 34 -16.72 12.96 0.29
CA LYS A 34 -16.81 14.12 1.18
C LYS A 34 -15.64 15.09 1.00
N TYR A 35 -14.45 14.57 0.75
CA TYR A 35 -13.23 15.37 0.68
C TYR A 35 -12.69 15.56 -0.76
N GLY A 36 -13.35 14.97 -1.76
CA GLY A 36 -12.91 15.03 -3.16
C GLY A 36 -11.61 14.25 -3.39
N PHE A 37 -11.41 13.15 -2.68
CA PHE A 37 -10.26 12.27 -2.89
C PHE A 37 -10.62 11.17 -3.91
N ALA A 38 -9.65 10.74 -4.73
CA ALA A 38 -9.82 9.58 -5.61
C ALA A 38 -9.22 8.31 -5.00
N HIS A 39 -8.19 8.46 -4.17
CA HIS A 39 -7.35 7.35 -3.75
C HIS A 39 -6.80 7.56 -2.34
N VAL A 40 -6.56 6.48 -1.62
CA VAL A 40 -5.93 6.47 -0.29
C VAL A 40 -4.64 5.66 -0.34
N PHE A 41 -3.57 6.25 0.18
CA PHE A 41 -2.33 5.53 0.47
C PHE A 41 -2.21 5.31 1.98
N ARG A 42 -1.89 4.08 2.37
CA ARG A 42 -1.63 3.76 3.77
C ARG A 42 -0.42 2.85 3.92
N GLY A 43 0.13 2.80 5.13
CA GLY A 43 1.05 1.75 5.55
C GLY A 43 0.38 0.79 6.53
N HIS A 44 1.13 0.42 7.58
CA HIS A 44 0.69 -0.32 8.76
C HIS A 44 0.46 -1.83 8.58
N GLU A 45 -0.12 -2.26 7.45
CA GLU A 45 -0.33 -3.69 7.18
C GLU A 45 0.83 -4.26 6.35
N ALA A 46 1.46 -5.33 6.85
CA ALA A 46 2.56 -5.98 6.15
C ALA A 46 2.11 -6.56 4.81
N GLN A 47 2.83 -6.23 3.74
CA GLN A 47 2.56 -6.73 2.38
C GLN A 47 3.75 -7.54 1.89
N LYS A 48 3.55 -8.84 1.64
CA LYS A 48 4.61 -9.72 1.14
C LYS A 48 5.18 -9.23 -0.21
N SER A 49 4.33 -8.64 -1.05
CA SER A 49 4.68 -8.04 -2.34
C SER A 49 5.26 -6.62 -2.24
N GLY A 50 5.37 -6.05 -1.03
CA GLY A 50 5.78 -4.66 -0.82
C GLY A 50 4.69 -3.62 -1.09
N VAL A 51 3.83 -3.82 -2.10
CA VAL A 51 2.65 -2.99 -2.34
C VAL A 51 1.42 -3.88 -2.53
N GLY A 52 0.33 -3.55 -1.84
CA GLY A 52 -0.97 -4.21 -1.95
C GLY A 52 -2.04 -3.23 -2.40
N VAL A 53 -2.96 -3.67 -3.25
CA VAL A 53 -4.06 -2.86 -3.78
C VAL A 53 -5.39 -3.52 -3.40
N SER A 54 -6.34 -2.72 -2.93
CA SER A 54 -7.64 -3.20 -2.46
C SER A 54 -8.73 -2.14 -2.61
N LYS A 55 -9.95 -2.47 -2.19
CA LYS A 55 -11.12 -1.59 -2.19
C LYS A 55 -11.38 -0.94 -3.56
N SER A 56 -11.63 -1.82 -4.53
CA SER A 56 -11.82 -1.44 -5.94
C SER A 56 -10.65 -0.63 -6.51
N ALA A 57 -9.44 -1.03 -6.12
CA ALA A 57 -8.16 -0.40 -6.44
C ALA A 57 -7.97 1.04 -5.92
N ARG A 58 -8.82 1.54 -5.04
CA ARG A 58 -8.72 2.92 -4.48
C ARG A 58 -7.89 2.99 -3.21
N LEU A 59 -7.53 1.85 -2.62
CA LEU A 59 -6.71 1.76 -1.42
C LEU A 59 -5.41 1.04 -1.73
N THR A 60 -4.30 1.78 -1.71
CA THR A 60 -2.95 1.21 -1.84
C THR A 60 -2.27 1.15 -0.48
N THR A 61 -1.87 -0.05 -0.09
CA THR A 61 -1.04 -0.29 1.09
C THR A 61 0.42 -0.41 0.67
N ILE A 62 1.27 0.46 1.21
CA ILE A 62 2.71 0.52 0.92
C ILE A 62 3.46 -0.05 2.12
N PHE A 63 4.31 -1.04 1.86
CA PHE A 63 5.13 -1.70 2.84
C PHE A 63 6.61 -1.61 2.43
N SER A 64 7.34 -0.71 3.09
CA SER A 64 8.71 -0.34 2.75
C SER A 64 9.78 -1.16 3.50
N THR A 65 9.38 -2.11 4.32
CA THR A 65 10.25 -3.08 5.01
C THR A 65 9.99 -4.48 4.44
N SER A 66 10.93 -5.43 4.53
CA SER A 66 10.86 -6.69 3.75
C SER A 66 11.13 -7.97 4.51
N ARG A 67 11.68 -7.95 5.74
CA ARG A 67 12.30 -9.16 6.30
C ARG A 67 11.88 -9.58 7.71
N ASP A 68 11.37 -8.67 8.51
CA ASP A 68 11.12 -8.86 9.95
C ASP A 68 9.64 -9.11 10.29
N HIS A 69 8.75 -9.00 9.31
CA HIS A 69 7.29 -9.08 9.52
C HIS A 69 6.65 -10.39 9.03
N PHE A 70 7.44 -11.25 8.39
CA PHE A 70 7.01 -12.56 7.90
C PHE A 70 7.96 -13.65 8.42
N PRO A 71 7.49 -14.89 8.57
CA PRO A 71 8.36 -16.04 8.84
C PRO A 71 9.52 -16.13 7.84
N ALA A 72 10.68 -16.65 8.28
CA ALA A 72 11.91 -16.63 7.49
C ALA A 72 11.84 -17.42 6.17
N ASP A 73 10.90 -18.34 6.06
CA ASP A 73 10.58 -19.15 4.89
C ASP A 73 9.63 -18.47 3.90
N VAL A 74 9.03 -17.33 4.28
CA VAL A 74 8.13 -16.57 3.41
C VAL A 74 8.94 -15.54 2.61
N PRO A 75 9.05 -15.68 1.28
CA PRO A 75 9.77 -14.72 0.46
C PRO A 75 9.01 -13.39 0.40
N ALA A 76 9.43 -12.39 1.17
CA ALA A 76 8.85 -11.06 1.20
C ALA A 76 9.80 -10.01 0.64
N THR A 77 9.22 -9.00 0.01
CA THR A 77 9.92 -7.82 -0.51
C THR A 77 9.32 -6.54 0.08
N CYS A 78 9.80 -5.39 -0.36
CA CYS A 78 9.28 -4.08 -0.02
C CYS A 78 9.03 -3.27 -1.29
N GLY A 79 8.25 -2.21 -1.18
CA GLY A 79 8.02 -1.30 -2.29
C GLY A 79 7.85 0.14 -1.86
N CYS A 80 7.79 1.01 -2.86
CA CYS A 80 7.37 2.39 -2.75
C CYS A 80 6.41 2.71 -3.91
N VAL A 81 5.84 3.90 -3.91
CA VAL A 81 4.97 4.38 -4.98
C VAL A 81 5.48 5.74 -5.43
N LEU A 82 5.60 5.93 -6.74
CA LEU A 82 5.78 7.23 -7.36
C LEU A 82 4.43 7.71 -7.89
N VAL A 83 4.00 8.90 -7.46
CA VAL A 83 2.82 9.56 -8.03
C VAL A 83 3.29 10.68 -8.95
N SER A 84 2.91 10.62 -10.21
CA SER A 84 3.38 11.55 -11.24
C SER A 84 2.29 11.77 -12.28
N ARG A 85 1.91 13.03 -12.56
CA ARG A 85 0.95 13.39 -13.62
C ARG A 85 -0.41 12.66 -13.55
N GLY A 86 -0.92 12.43 -12.33
CA GLY A 86 -2.14 11.64 -12.15
C GLY A 86 -1.93 10.13 -12.30
N GLU A 87 -0.71 9.65 -12.43
CA GLU A 87 -0.44 8.21 -12.48
C GLU A 87 0.17 7.74 -11.17
N ILE A 88 -0.24 6.54 -10.74
CA ILE A 88 0.29 5.85 -9.58
C ILE A 88 1.18 4.72 -10.08
N HIS A 89 2.49 4.80 -9.80
CA HIS A 89 3.48 3.81 -10.22
C HIS A 89 4.03 3.03 -9.00
N PRO A 90 3.58 1.79 -8.77
CA PRO A 90 4.20 0.91 -7.78
C PRO A 90 5.62 0.53 -8.21
N ILE A 91 6.59 0.69 -7.32
CA ILE A 91 7.98 0.27 -7.51
C ILE A 91 8.29 -0.77 -6.44
N VAL A 92 8.45 -2.02 -6.86
CA VAL A 92 8.69 -3.15 -5.95
C VAL A 92 10.14 -3.60 -6.09
N ARG A 93 10.82 -3.79 -4.96
CA ARG A 93 12.19 -4.31 -4.96
C ARG A 93 12.19 -5.73 -5.53
N SER A 94 13.08 -6.00 -6.47
CA SER A 94 13.28 -7.34 -6.99
C SER A 94 13.75 -8.28 -5.88
N MET A 95 13.21 -9.49 -5.88
CA MET A 95 13.72 -10.54 -5.01
C MET A 95 15.10 -10.97 -5.51
N PRO A 96 16.09 -11.17 -4.64
CA PRO A 96 17.35 -11.76 -5.07
C PRO A 96 17.05 -13.13 -5.69
N THR A 97 17.24 -13.25 -7.00
CA THR A 97 17.27 -14.54 -7.67
C THR A 97 18.46 -15.30 -7.08
N HIS A 98 18.28 -16.59 -6.78
CA HIS A 98 19.39 -17.45 -6.37
C HIS A 98 20.41 -17.55 -7.53
N ALA A 99 21.31 -16.57 -7.63
CA ALA A 99 22.60 -16.77 -8.26
C ALA A 99 23.42 -17.59 -7.27
N SER A 100 23.86 -18.76 -7.71
CA SER A 100 24.74 -19.65 -6.98
C SER A 100 25.83 -18.87 -6.23
N SER A 101 26.04 -19.26 -4.97
CA SER A 101 27.19 -18.95 -4.12
C SER A 101 28.43 -18.56 -4.93
N LEU A 102 29.03 -17.42 -4.62
CA LEU A 102 30.41 -17.28 -4.14
C LEU A 102 30.70 -15.80 -3.82
N LEU A 103 31.18 -15.57 -2.59
CA LEU A 103 31.77 -14.33 -2.05
C LEU A 103 30.81 -13.16 -1.78
N ALA A 104 30.59 -12.89 -0.49
CA ALA A 104 30.02 -11.65 0.02
C ALA A 104 30.93 -10.46 -0.32
N ALA A 105 30.65 -9.79 -1.44
CA ALA A 105 31.10 -8.43 -1.70
C ALA A 105 30.01 -7.44 -1.25
N PRO A 106 30.37 -6.22 -0.82
CA PRO A 106 29.40 -5.18 -0.48
C PRO A 106 28.53 -4.90 -1.72
N THR A 107 27.22 -5.09 -1.56
CA THR A 107 26.21 -4.97 -2.63
C THR A 107 26.33 -3.62 -3.36
N PRO A 108 26.62 -3.59 -4.67
CA PRO A 108 26.40 -2.38 -5.46
C PRO A 108 24.88 -2.16 -5.60
N PHE A 109 24.50 -0.89 -5.66
CA PHE A 109 23.14 -0.39 -5.92
C PHE A 109 22.51 -1.13 -7.12
N LEU A 110 21.67 -2.13 -6.84
CA LEU A 110 20.91 -2.84 -7.86
C LEU A 110 19.78 -1.93 -8.35
N GLN A 111 19.71 -1.72 -9.66
CA GLN A 111 18.68 -0.89 -10.28
C GLN A 111 17.29 -1.48 -10.03
N PRO A 112 16.29 -0.64 -9.68
CA PRO A 112 14.92 -1.12 -9.48
C PRO A 112 14.36 -1.72 -10.77
N THR A 113 13.78 -2.92 -10.67
CA THR A 113 13.01 -3.51 -11.76
C THR A 113 11.63 -2.86 -11.77
N PHE A 114 11.34 -2.10 -12.82
CA PHE A 114 10.07 -1.40 -12.95
C PHE A 114 8.98 -2.40 -13.37
N VAL A 115 8.00 -2.65 -12.50
CA VAL A 115 6.77 -3.36 -12.86
C VAL A 115 5.70 -2.29 -13.10
N GLN A 116 5.47 -1.96 -14.37
CA GLN A 116 4.47 -0.96 -14.74
C GLN A 116 3.08 -1.58 -14.71
N GLN A 117 2.25 -1.16 -13.75
CA GLN A 117 0.82 -1.40 -13.78
C GLN A 117 0.15 -0.03 -13.77
N SER A 118 -0.24 0.46 -14.95
CA SER A 118 -0.86 1.78 -15.11
C SER A 118 -2.30 1.74 -14.62
N VAL A 119 -2.63 2.61 -13.67
CA VAL A 119 -4.00 2.92 -13.27
C VAL A 119 -4.13 4.42 -13.49
N GLU A 120 -5.03 4.85 -14.37
CA GLU A 120 -5.28 6.29 -14.55
C GLU A 120 -5.89 6.84 -13.26
N ALA A 121 -5.20 7.76 -12.59
CA ALA A 121 -5.78 8.54 -11.52
C ALA A 121 -6.04 9.97 -12.04
N GLY A 122 -7.25 10.47 -11.79
CA GLY A 122 -7.50 11.91 -11.90
C GLY A 122 -6.55 12.68 -10.97
N ASP A 123 -6.34 13.97 -11.27
CA ASP A 123 -5.43 14.91 -10.62
C ASP A 123 -5.20 14.62 -9.12
N VAL A 124 -3.96 14.57 -8.62
CA VAL A 124 -3.67 14.11 -7.24
C VAL A 124 -2.95 15.18 -6.42
N TYR A 125 -3.55 15.63 -5.31
CA TYR A 125 -2.85 16.39 -4.24
C TYR A 125 -2.69 15.55 -2.97
N VAL A 126 -1.49 15.55 -2.38
CA VAL A 126 -1.17 14.83 -1.13
C VAL A 126 -1.46 15.73 0.07
N ALA A 127 -2.48 15.40 0.87
CA ALA A 127 -2.73 16.05 2.16
C ALA A 127 -2.08 15.24 3.30
N HIS A 128 -1.38 15.92 4.21
CA HIS A 128 -0.75 15.34 5.40
C HIS A 128 -1.56 15.71 6.65
N ASP A 129 -2.13 14.71 7.33
CA ASP A 129 -2.66 14.87 8.69
C ASP A 129 -1.68 14.26 9.71
N PRO A 130 -0.99 15.07 10.52
CA PRO A 130 0.00 14.60 11.50
C PRO A 130 -0.60 13.73 12.62
N HIS A 131 -1.92 13.74 12.82
CA HIS A 131 -2.56 12.94 13.87
C HIS A 131 -3.04 11.56 13.39
N ALA A 132 -3.25 11.37 12.09
CA ALA A 132 -3.83 10.15 11.52
C ALA A 132 -2.83 9.25 10.80
N GLY A 133 -1.61 9.73 10.51
CA GLY A 133 -0.59 8.96 9.77
C GLY A 133 -1.05 8.52 8.37
N MET A 134 -2.03 9.21 7.79
CA MET A 134 -2.63 8.88 6.50
C MET A 134 -2.28 9.94 5.45
N TYR A 135 -1.97 9.47 4.24
CA TYR A 135 -1.76 10.30 3.06
C TYR A 135 -2.95 10.09 2.11
N ALA A 136 -3.73 11.13 1.91
CA ALA A 136 -4.89 11.11 1.01
C ALA A 136 -4.56 11.87 -0.29
N ALA A 137 -4.99 11.30 -1.42
CA ALA A 137 -4.77 11.83 -2.78
C ALA A 137 -6.04 12.50 -3.31
N ARG A 138 -6.02 13.81 -3.54
CA ARG A 138 -7.19 14.65 -3.91
C ARG A 138 -7.35 14.81 -5.41
N ALA A 139 -8.50 14.41 -5.92
CA ALA A 139 -9.01 14.72 -7.26
C ALA A 139 -9.42 16.19 -7.34
N ALA A 140 -8.96 16.89 -8.39
CA ALA A 140 -9.47 18.21 -8.75
C ALA A 140 -10.86 18.11 -9.40
#